data_AF-A0A1I8GY31-F1
#
_entry.id   AF-A0A1I8GY31-F1
#
_cell.length_a   1.000
_cell.length_b   1.000
_cell.length_c   1.000
_cell.angle_alpha   90.00
_cell.angle_beta   90.00
_cell.angle_gamma   90.00
#
_symmetry.space_group_name_H-M   'P 1'
#
loop_
_entity.id
_entity.type
_entity.pdbx_description
1 polymer ?
#
loop_
_entity_poly.entity_id
_entity_poly.type
_entity_poly.pdbx_seq_one_letter_code
_entity_poly.pdbx_strand_id
1 'polypeptide(L)'
;RWVGFYPEIVGELSRRLNFQATFKRVSDGRYGSYDNQTGRWDGMIGDVYSGDVHFAAAPLTLNAVREEFVDFSHGVLNFGLVVVAKPAKWVNTAVVRDAKFFLRVFDLGVWLASGGVFLLTALLLHYNG
;
A
#
# COMPACT_ATOMS: atom_id res chain seq x y z
N ARG A 1 -13.86 25.60 1.45
CA ARG A 1 -12.82 25.68 2.51
C ARG A 1 -11.78 24.63 2.21
N TRP A 2 -10.50 25.02 2.12
CA TRP A 2 -9.38 24.13 1.84
C TRP A 2 -8.68 23.78 3.15
N VAL A 3 -8.48 22.49 3.42
CA VAL A 3 -7.86 21.97 4.66
C VAL A 3 -7.00 20.76 4.31
N GLY A 4 -5.93 20.54 5.10
CA GLY A 4 -5.00 19.42 4.92
C GLY A 4 -3.60 19.87 4.54
N PHE A 5 -2.74 18.89 4.25
CA PHE A 5 -1.29 19.07 4.11
C PHE A 5 -0.87 20.14 3.09
N TYR A 6 -1.34 20.07 1.85
CA TYR A 6 -0.93 21.02 0.80
C TYR A 6 -1.45 22.45 1.03
N PRO A 7 -2.75 22.68 1.35
CA PRO A 7 -3.21 24.02 1.70
C PRO A 7 -2.47 24.65 2.88
N GLU A 8 -2.11 23.87 3.90
CA GLU A 8 -1.35 24.35 5.06
C GLU A 8 0.09 24.74 4.70
N ILE A 9 0.78 23.94 3.87
CA ILE A 9 2.11 24.29 3.35
C ILE A 9 2.04 25.58 2.54
N VAL A 10 1.08 25.70 1.63
CA VAL A 10 0.92 26.93 0.82
C VAL A 10 0.62 28.13 1.72
N GLY A 11 -0.17 27.94 2.79
CA GLY A 11 -0.44 29.00 3.77
C GLY A 11 0.77 29.41 4.63
N GLU A 12 1.73 28.51 4.88
CA GLU A 12 3.00 28.87 5.50
C GLU A 12 3.92 29.59 4.49
N LEU A 13 4.00 29.10 3.25
CA LEU A 13 4.76 29.74 2.18
C LEU A 13 4.24 31.16 1.88
N SER A 14 2.92 31.34 1.84
CA SER A 14 2.29 32.64 1.59
C SER A 14 2.67 33.66 2.65
N ARG A 15 2.77 33.23 3.92
CA ARG A 15 3.24 34.07 5.03
C ARG A 15 4.73 34.41 4.93
N ARG A 16 5.58 33.43 4.59
CA ARG A 16 7.04 33.64 4.52
C ARG A 16 7.48 34.45 3.31
N LEU A 17 6.84 34.23 2.16
CA LEU A 17 7.20 34.83 0.88
C LEU A 17 6.30 36.03 0.53
N ASN A 18 5.35 36.37 1.41
CA ASN A 18 4.47 37.53 1.29
C ASN A 18 3.66 37.56 -0.03
N PHE A 19 3.01 36.44 -0.37
CA PHE A 19 2.06 36.36 -1.49
C PHE A 19 0.66 36.00 -1.01
N GLN A 20 -0.36 36.27 -1.83
CA GLN A 20 -1.73 35.81 -1.60
C GLN A 20 -2.05 34.62 -2.50
N ALA A 21 -2.59 33.56 -1.92
CA ALA A 21 -2.95 32.35 -2.64
C ALA A 21 -4.47 32.24 -2.82
N THR A 22 -4.92 31.99 -4.05
CA THR A 22 -6.30 31.56 -4.33
C THR A 22 -6.26 30.14 -4.86
N PHE A 23 -6.99 29.25 -4.23
CA PHE A 23 -6.99 27.83 -4.59
C PHE A 23 -8.10 27.52 -5.60
N LYS A 24 -7.72 26.87 -6.70
CA LYS A 24 -8.61 26.32 -7.73
C LYS A 24 -8.43 24.80 -7.76
N ARG A 25 -9.53 24.06 -7.91
CA ARG A 25 -9.46 22.62 -8.22
C ARG A 25 -9.22 22.45 -9.71
N VAL A 26 -8.32 21.55 -10.11
CA VAL A 26 -8.17 21.15 -11.51
C VAL A 26 -9.50 20.65 -12.07
N SER A 27 -9.84 21.07 -13.28
CA SER A 27 -11.17 20.87 -13.88
C SER A 27 -11.47 19.41 -14.19
N ASP A 28 -10.47 18.67 -14.70
CA ASP A 28 -10.59 17.26 -15.12
C ASP A 28 -10.28 16.25 -13.99
N GLY A 29 -9.82 16.73 -12.83
CA GLY A 29 -9.44 15.89 -11.70
C GLY A 29 -8.12 15.12 -11.85
N ARG A 30 -7.31 15.40 -12.89
CA ARG A 30 -6.10 14.64 -13.23
C ARG A 30 -4.83 15.34 -12.75
N TYR A 31 -3.79 14.55 -12.50
CA TYR A 31 -2.47 15.08 -12.16
C TYR A 31 -1.76 15.68 -13.37
N GLY A 32 -1.92 15.06 -14.53
CA GLY A 32 -1.22 15.41 -15.76
C GLY A 32 -0.64 14.19 -16.44
N SER A 33 -1.10 13.97 -17.66
CA SER A 33 -0.67 12.97 -18.63
C SER A 33 -0.35 13.68 -19.94
N TYR A 34 0.74 13.28 -20.58
CA TYR A 34 1.14 13.82 -21.88
C TYR A 34 0.49 13.00 -22.99
N ASP A 35 -0.22 13.68 -23.88
CA ASP A 35 -0.76 13.08 -25.09
C ASP A 35 0.24 13.24 -26.24
N ASN A 36 0.88 12.15 -26.64
CA ASN A 36 1.86 12.12 -27.73
C ASN A 36 1.28 12.47 -29.11
N GLN A 37 -0.03 12.33 -29.31
CA GLN A 37 -0.67 12.63 -30.60
C GLN A 37 -0.94 14.12 -30.73
N THR A 38 -1.39 14.76 -29.66
CA THR A 38 -1.74 16.19 -29.67
C THR A 38 -0.61 17.08 -29.16
N GLY A 39 0.41 16.50 -28.49
CA GLY A 39 1.52 17.22 -27.87
C GLY A 39 1.09 18.06 -26.66
N ARG A 40 -0.01 17.69 -26.00
CA ARG A 40 -0.61 18.47 -24.90
C ARG A 40 -0.61 17.74 -23.59
N TRP A 41 -0.51 18.51 -22.52
CA TRP A 41 -0.69 18.04 -21.14
C TRP A 41 -2.13 18.26 -20.69
N ASP A 42 -2.70 17.25 -20.02
CA ASP A 42 -3.93 17.38 -19.24
C ASP A 42 -3.63 17.72 -17.76
N GLY A 43 -4.68 17.82 -16.95
CA GLY A 43 -4.57 17.89 -15.50
C GLY A 43 -3.78 19.08 -14.96
N MET A 44 -3.26 18.92 -13.75
CA MET A 44 -2.51 19.98 -13.06
C MET A 44 -1.23 20.39 -13.79
N ILE A 45 -0.54 19.44 -14.45
CA ILE A 45 0.62 19.79 -15.29
C ILE A 45 0.18 20.67 -16.46
N GLY A 46 -0.93 20.35 -17.13
CA GLY A 46 -1.49 21.14 -18.21
C GLY A 46 -1.88 22.55 -17.77
N ASP A 47 -2.59 22.68 -16.64
CA ASP A 47 -2.98 23.98 -16.06
C ASP A 47 -1.73 24.85 -15.75
N VAL A 48 -0.64 24.25 -15.25
CA VAL A 48 0.61 25.00 -14.98
C VAL A 48 1.31 25.36 -16.29
N TYR A 49 1.47 24.41 -17.21
CA TYR A 49 2.20 24.59 -18.47
C TYR A 49 1.53 25.63 -19.38
N SER A 50 0.20 25.65 -19.41
CA SER A 50 -0.59 26.64 -20.17
C SER A 50 -0.64 28.03 -19.53
N GLY A 51 -0.21 28.17 -18.28
CA GLY A 51 -0.29 29.41 -17.51
C GLY A 51 -1.66 29.69 -16.89
N ASP A 52 -2.59 28.72 -16.91
CA ASP A 52 -3.89 28.84 -16.24
C ASP A 52 -3.76 28.97 -14.72
N VAL A 53 -2.68 28.43 -14.14
CA VAL A 53 -2.30 28.59 -12.73
C VAL A 53 -0.80 28.86 -12.60
N HIS A 54 -0.41 29.58 -11.54
CA HIS A 54 1.01 29.91 -11.29
C HIS A 54 1.83 28.72 -10.76
N PHE A 55 1.21 27.83 -10.00
CA PHE A 55 1.83 26.60 -9.50
C PHE A 55 0.77 25.57 -9.09
N ALA A 56 1.16 24.30 -9.04
CA ALA A 56 0.34 23.22 -8.51
C ALA A 56 0.91 22.70 -7.18
N ALA A 57 0.04 22.50 -6.19
CA ALA A 57 0.39 21.91 -4.89
C ALA A 57 -0.42 20.63 -4.68
N ALA A 58 0.20 19.49 -4.91
CA ALA A 58 -0.43 18.16 -4.88
C ALA A 58 0.63 17.06 -4.70
N PRO A 59 0.23 15.80 -4.41
CA PRO A 59 1.16 14.66 -4.40
C PRO A 59 1.54 14.26 -5.82
N LEU A 60 2.32 15.11 -6.47
CA LEU A 60 2.83 14.95 -7.83
C LEU A 60 4.17 14.22 -7.78
N THR A 61 4.24 13.08 -8.47
CA THR A 61 5.50 12.36 -8.68
C THR A 61 6.37 13.12 -9.67
N LEU A 62 7.60 13.42 -9.25
CA LEU A 62 8.67 13.91 -10.12
C LEU A 62 9.05 12.83 -11.14
N ASN A 63 9.09 13.18 -12.42
CA ASN A 63 9.64 12.30 -13.45
C ASN A 63 10.23 13.13 -14.59
N ALA A 64 11.14 12.52 -15.36
CA ALA A 64 11.87 13.19 -16.43
C ALA A 64 10.95 13.84 -17.47
N VAL A 65 9.90 13.13 -17.90
CA VAL A 65 8.97 13.64 -18.91
C VAL A 65 8.22 14.89 -18.42
N ARG A 66 7.90 15.00 -17.12
CA ARG A 66 7.27 16.20 -16.56
C ARG A 66 8.28 17.33 -16.39
N GLU A 67 9.50 17.02 -15.95
CA GLU A 67 10.58 18.01 -15.77
C GLU A 67 10.98 18.69 -17.09
N GLU A 68 10.74 18.06 -18.24
CA GLU A 68 10.94 18.69 -19.55
C GLU A 68 9.98 19.86 -19.83
N PHE A 69 8.84 19.93 -19.15
CA PHE A 69 7.78 20.92 -19.43
C PHE A 69 7.48 21.86 -18.26
N VAL A 70 7.74 21.43 -17.01
CA VAL A 70 7.53 22.25 -15.81
C VAL A 70 8.64 22.03 -14.79
N ASP A 71 8.97 23.07 -14.05
CA ASP A 71 9.93 22.99 -12.95
C ASP A 71 9.29 22.45 -11.67
N PHE A 72 10.05 21.65 -10.92
CA PHE A 72 9.65 21.15 -9.61
C PHE A 72 10.51 21.74 -8.50
N SER A 73 9.89 21.99 -7.35
CA SER A 73 10.65 22.22 -6.12
C SER A 73 11.27 20.91 -5.64
N HIS A 74 12.21 21.00 -4.70
CA HIS A 74 12.63 19.82 -3.94
C HIS A 74 11.43 19.13 -3.29
N GLY A 75 11.41 17.80 -3.38
CA GLY A 75 10.32 16.99 -2.85
C GLY A 75 10.15 17.16 -1.34
N VAL A 76 8.93 17.38 -0.89
CA VAL A 76 8.59 17.53 0.54
C VAL A 76 8.42 16.16 1.23
N LEU A 77 8.10 15.11 0.45
CA LEU A 77 7.84 13.77 0.95
C LEU A 77 8.63 12.74 0.14
N ASN A 78 9.28 11.81 0.84
CA ASN A 78 9.86 10.62 0.25
C ASN A 78 8.89 9.45 0.46
N PHE A 79 8.34 8.90 -0.63
CA PHE A 79 7.46 7.73 -0.57
C PHE A 79 7.87 6.69 -1.63
N GLY A 80 7.73 5.42 -1.27
CA GLY A 80 7.99 4.28 -2.15
C GLY A 80 6.71 3.52 -2.49
N LEU A 81 6.83 2.53 -3.38
CA LEU A 81 5.75 1.60 -3.66
C LEU A 81 5.42 0.79 -2.39
N VAL A 82 4.17 0.88 -1.94
CA VAL A 82 3.66 0.08 -0.81
C VAL A 82 2.50 -0.77 -1.31
N VAL A 83 2.58 -2.07 -1.10
CA VAL A 83 1.47 -2.99 -1.37
C VAL A 83 0.61 -3.08 -0.11
N VAL A 84 -0.65 -2.67 -0.23
CA VAL A 84 -1.64 -2.80 0.85
C VAL A 84 -2.48 -4.03 0.59
N ALA A 85 -2.39 -5.02 1.47
CA ALA A 85 -3.25 -6.19 1.46
C ALA A 85 -4.29 -6.09 2.57
N LYS A 86 -5.47 -6.65 2.33
CA LYS A 86 -6.45 -6.86 3.40
C LYS A 86 -5.79 -7.74 4.47
N PRO A 87 -5.88 -7.40 5.78
CA PRO A 87 -5.40 -8.31 6.80
C PRO A 87 -6.05 -9.67 6.58
N ALA A 88 -5.27 -10.74 6.71
CA ALA A 88 -5.85 -12.07 6.78
C ALA A 88 -6.99 -11.98 7.79
N LYS A 89 -8.19 -12.46 7.44
CA LYS A 89 -9.19 -12.69 8.47
C LYS A 89 -8.51 -13.66 9.41
N TRP A 90 -8.07 -13.16 10.57
CA TRP A 90 -8.01 -13.98 11.76
C TRP A 90 -9.44 -14.46 11.90
N VAL A 91 -9.75 -15.61 11.28
CA VAL A 91 -10.88 -16.38 11.71
C VAL A 91 -10.58 -16.51 13.18
N ASN A 92 -11.40 -15.89 14.00
CA ASN A 92 -11.62 -16.33 15.36
C ASN A 92 -12.16 -17.77 15.22
N THR A 93 -11.29 -18.67 14.78
CA THR A 93 -11.20 -20.00 15.30
C THR A 93 -10.81 -19.69 16.73
N ALA A 94 -11.78 -19.27 17.54
CA ALA A 94 -11.91 -19.79 18.88
C ALA A 94 -11.50 -21.23 18.69
N VAL A 95 -10.27 -21.55 19.12
CA VAL A 95 -9.64 -22.85 18.91
C VAL A 95 -10.78 -23.82 19.05
N VAL A 96 -11.27 -24.37 17.93
CA VAL A 96 -12.39 -25.29 18.03
C VAL A 96 -11.67 -26.42 18.72
N ARG A 97 -11.85 -26.53 20.03
CA ARG A 97 -11.36 -27.63 20.86
C ARG A 97 -12.19 -28.84 20.50
N ASP A 98 -12.23 -29.13 19.21
CA ASP A 98 -12.67 -30.40 18.68
C ASP A 98 -11.62 -31.41 19.14
N ALA A 99 -12.04 -32.61 19.52
CA ALA A 99 -11.11 -33.66 19.94
C ALA A 99 -10.07 -33.95 18.83
N LYS A 100 -10.43 -33.66 17.58
CA LYS A 100 -9.55 -33.74 16.40
C LYS A 100 -8.38 -32.75 16.41
N PHE A 101 -8.44 -31.66 17.19
CA PHE A 101 -7.31 -30.75 17.37
C PHE A 101 -6.10 -31.49 17.95
N PHE A 102 -6.32 -32.34 18.95
CA PHE A 102 -5.25 -33.15 19.55
C PHE A 102 -4.73 -34.21 18.58
N LEU A 103 -5.58 -34.78 17.72
CA LEU A 103 -5.15 -35.76 16.72
C LEU A 103 -4.33 -35.15 15.58
N ARG A 104 -4.48 -33.83 15.33
CA ARG A 104 -3.70 -33.09 14.32
C ARG A 104 -2.28 -32.74 14.78
N VAL A 105 -1.91 -33.01 16.03
CA VAL A 105 -0.56 -32.75 16.53
C VAL A 105 0.48 -33.68 15.89
N PHE A 106 0.05 -34.88 15.50
CA PHE A 106 0.88 -35.88 14.83
C PHE A 106 0.26 -36.26 13.48
N ASP A 107 1.10 -36.50 12.49
CA ASP A 107 0.68 -37.02 11.20
C ASP A 107 0.20 -38.49 11.33
N LEU A 108 -0.62 -38.95 10.39
CA LEU A 108 -1.17 -40.31 10.37
C LEU A 108 -0.05 -41.37 10.39
N GLY A 109 1.08 -41.10 9.73
CA GLY A 109 2.24 -41.98 9.73
C GLY A 109 2.83 -42.18 11.14
N VAL A 110 2.84 -41.13 11.95
CA VAL A 110 3.34 -41.19 13.33
C VAL A 110 2.38 -42.01 14.20
N TRP A 111 1.07 -41.80 14.05
CA TRP A 111 0.05 -42.59 14.75
C TRP A 111 0.15 -44.09 14.45
N LEU A 112 0.32 -44.45 13.17
CA LEU A 112 0.48 -45.84 12.75
C LEU A 112 1.79 -46.45 13.27
N ALA A 113 2.88 -45.69 13.26
CA ALA A 113 4.16 -46.15 13.80
C ALA A 113 4.07 -46.38 15.32
N SER A 114 3.46 -45.47 16.08
CA SER A 114 3.25 -45.63 17.52
C SER A 114 2.38 -46.84 17.84
N GLY A 115 1.28 -47.04 17.10
CA GLY A 115 0.43 -48.24 17.24
C GLY A 115 1.17 -49.53 16.89
N GLY A 116 1.98 -49.50 15.82
CA GLY A 116 2.78 -50.65 15.40
C GLY A 116 3.83 -51.06 16.43
N VAL A 117 4.56 -50.10 17.01
CA VAL A 117 5.54 -50.35 18.08
C VAL A 117 4.85 -50.94 19.31
N PHE A 118 3.69 -50.41 19.69
CA PHE A 118 2.93 -50.91 20.84
C PHE A 118 2.46 -52.36 20.64
N LEU A 119 1.97 -52.70 19.44
CA LEU A 119 1.57 -54.08 19.12
C LEU A 119 2.77 -55.03 19.07
N LEU A 120 3.89 -54.59 18.50
CA LEU A 120 5.12 -55.38 18.43
C LEU A 120 5.64 -55.73 19.83
N THR A 121 5.70 -54.75 20.75
CA THR A 121 6.16 -55.00 22.13
C THR A 121 5.19 -55.91 22.89
N ALA A 122 3.88 -55.73 22.70
CA ALA A 122 2.87 -56.62 23.31
C ALA A 122 3.03 -58.07 22.84
N LEU A 123 3.27 -58.29 21.54
CA LEU A 123 3.50 -59.63 20.98
C LEU A 123 4.81 -60.26 21.48
N LEU A 124 5.88 -59.47 21.55
CA LEU A 124 7.17 -59.95 22.07
C LEU A 124 7.06 -60.37 23.53
N LEU A 125 6.32 -59.61 24.35
CA LEU A 125 6.08 -59.96 25.76
C LEU A 125 5.21 -61.21 25.91
N HIS A 126 4.21 -61.40 25.06
CA HIS A 126 3.37 -62.61 25.09
C HIS A 126 4.13 -63.86 24.66
N TYR A 127 5.08 -63.74 23.73
CA TYR A 127 5.86 -64.88 23.24
C TYR A 127 7.04 -65.25 24.15
N ASN A 128 7.61 -64.27 24.85
CA ASN A 128 8.74 -64.47 25.77
C ASN A 128 8.34 -64.69 27.25
N GLY A 129 7.04 -64.75 27.56
CA GLY A 129 6.50 -65.04 28.89
C GLY A 129 5.70 -66.31 28.91
#